data_AF-A0A2V9ZQ37-F1
#
_entry.id   AF-A0A2V9ZQ37-F1
#
_cell.length_a   1.000
_cell.length_b   1.000
_cell.length_c   1.000
_cell.angle_alpha   90.00
_cell.angle_beta   90.00
_cell.angle_gamma   90.00
#
_symmetry.space_group_name_H-M   'P 1'
#
loop_
_entity.id
_entity.type
_entity.pdbx_description
1 polymer ?
#
loop_
_entity_poly.entity_id
_entity_poly.type
_entity_poly.pdbx_seq_one_letter_code
_entity_poly.pdbx_strand_id
1 'polypeptide(L)'
;MRNVYIEPNPRRNYVMQWNLNLEFEPRKNLTGLIAYVGSRGIHQPFRVDDSNIVLPQKTSLGYLWPTPGTGQKINPNVGRMDLLAWRGDSYYHALQFQLKDKLPYGMDAQVSYTFGKSIDTGSATIAGDQFENSVSSLPWFDMRLNRAPSDFNLAHNLSVHLSWEIPSATFSSSPARWLTSGWQAVGNFQASTGSPFTVVLGGDPLGMSSTDPYDVPNRLSGGACASAVNPGNPLQYLKLQCFAFPNPSTLLGNLHRNSLIGPGLVTFDVSLIKDNYIKRISDRFNAQFRVEAFNSLNRANFAPPLDHRSIFDQQGNLVPGAGLIDGTTTPSRQIQVGLKLLW
;
A
#
# COMPACT_ATOMS: atom_id res chain seq x y z
N MET A 1 -15.53 -27.82 11.72
CA MET A 1 -16.62 -26.85 11.46
C MET A 1 -16.09 -25.46 11.74
N ARG A 2 -16.18 -24.55 10.76
CA ARG A 2 -15.81 -23.13 10.92
C ARG A 2 -16.95 -22.46 11.69
N ASN A 3 -16.63 -21.87 12.84
CA ASN A 3 -17.61 -21.15 13.66
C ASN A 3 -17.37 -19.65 13.49
N VAL A 4 -18.43 -18.86 13.68
CA VAL A 4 -18.36 -17.41 13.61
C VAL A 4 -18.98 -16.84 14.87
N TYR A 5 -18.24 -16.02 15.59
CA TYR A 5 -18.77 -15.16 16.62
C TYR A 5 -19.02 -13.78 16.03
N ILE A 6 -20.26 -13.32 16.14
CA ILE A 6 -20.66 -11.96 15.79
C ILE A 6 -21.07 -11.27 17.08
N GLU A 7 -20.51 -10.09 17.35
CA GLU A 7 -20.92 -9.27 18.48
C GLU A 7 -22.43 -9.02 18.47
N PRO A 8 -23.18 -9.42 19.52
CA PRO A 8 -24.65 -9.42 19.47
C PRO A 8 -25.26 -8.02 19.57
N ASN A 9 -24.58 -7.08 20.24
CA ASN A 9 -25.07 -5.72 20.50
C ASN A 9 -24.04 -4.66 20.08
N PRO A 10 -23.74 -4.55 18.77
CA PRO A 10 -22.70 -3.64 18.31
C PRO A 10 -23.15 -2.19 18.45
N ARG A 11 -22.20 -1.32 18.81
CA ARG A 11 -22.42 0.12 18.75
C ARG A 11 -22.48 0.56 17.29
N ARG A 12 -23.26 1.62 17.04
CA ARG A 12 -23.37 2.19 15.70
C ARG A 12 -21.99 2.63 15.20
N ASN A 13 -21.59 2.08 14.05
CA ASN A 13 -20.47 2.57 13.25
C ASN A 13 -20.80 3.97 12.72
N TYR A 14 -19.86 4.90 12.86
CA TYR A 14 -19.90 6.17 12.15
C TYR A 14 -18.50 6.65 11.77
N VAL A 15 -18.46 7.54 10.77
CA VAL A 15 -17.26 8.24 10.32
C VAL A 15 -17.52 9.73 10.37
N MET A 16 -16.62 10.47 11.02
CA MET A 16 -16.58 11.92 10.97
C MET A 16 -15.56 12.34 9.93
N GLN A 17 -15.90 13.29 9.07
CA GLN A 17 -15.02 13.80 8.03
C GLN A 17 -15.03 15.33 8.07
N TRP A 18 -13.88 15.92 7.79
CA TRP A 18 -13.72 17.37 7.66
C TRP A 18 -12.71 17.67 6.57
N ASN A 19 -12.97 18.73 5.81
CA ASN A 19 -12.05 19.22 4.79
C ASN A 19 -11.96 20.75 4.83
N LEU A 20 -10.81 21.26 4.40
CA LEU A 20 -10.57 22.68 4.17
C LEU A 20 -9.83 22.80 2.85
N ASN A 21 -10.43 23.52 1.90
CA ASN A 21 -9.90 23.68 0.55
C ASN A 21 -9.61 25.17 0.28
N LEU A 22 -8.43 25.45 -0.25
CA LEU A 22 -8.02 26.74 -0.75
C LEU A 22 -7.69 26.60 -2.24
N GLU A 23 -8.53 27.20 -3.08
CA GLU A 23 -8.31 27.28 -4.53
C GLU A 23 -7.78 28.66 -4.90
N PHE A 24 -6.85 28.70 -5.85
CA PHE A 24 -6.23 29.94 -6.28
C PHE A 24 -5.79 29.88 -7.75
N GLU A 25 -5.74 31.04 -8.40
CA GLU A 25 -5.27 31.19 -9.78
C GLU A 25 -4.13 32.23 -9.80
N PRO A 26 -2.84 31.83 -9.66
CA PRO A 26 -1.73 32.78 -9.60
C PRO A 26 -1.51 33.55 -10.91
N ARG A 27 -1.86 32.91 -12.04
CA ARG A 27 -1.81 33.49 -13.38
C ARG A 27 -2.89 32.85 -14.24
N LYS A 28 -3.22 33.51 -15.34
CA LYS A 28 -4.13 32.97 -16.37
C LYS A 28 -3.75 31.53 -16.72
N ASN A 29 -4.73 30.64 -16.67
CA ASN A 29 -4.63 29.19 -16.96
C ASN A 29 -3.85 28.33 -15.97
N LEU A 30 -3.29 28.89 -14.89
CA LEU A 30 -2.68 28.12 -13.80
C LEU A 30 -3.62 28.13 -12.61
N THR A 31 -4.24 26.99 -12.32
CA THR A 31 -5.10 26.82 -11.14
C THR A 31 -4.43 25.91 -10.13
N GLY A 32 -4.45 26.31 -8.87
CA GLY A 32 -3.94 25.54 -7.74
C GLY A 32 -5.01 25.25 -6.70
N LEU A 33 -4.84 24.12 -6.01
CA LEU A 33 -5.62 23.70 -4.86
C LEU A 33 -4.67 23.23 -3.76
N ILE A 34 -4.88 23.74 -2.55
CA ILE A 34 -4.34 23.18 -1.32
C ILE A 34 -5.53 22.71 -0.49
N ALA A 35 -5.57 21.43 -0.14
CA ALA A 35 -6.65 20.84 0.64
C ALA A 35 -6.11 20.09 1.85
N TYR A 36 -6.72 20.30 3.00
CA TYR A 36 -6.55 19.43 4.16
C TYR A 36 -7.79 18.56 4.30
N VAL A 37 -7.60 17.24 4.41
CA VAL A 37 -8.68 16.27 4.59
C VAL A 37 -8.39 15.45 5.83
N GLY A 38 -9.38 15.33 6.71
CA GLY A 38 -9.31 14.45 7.87
C GLY A 38 -10.55 13.57 8.00
N SER A 39 -10.35 12.37 8.53
CA SER A 39 -11.44 11.48 8.90
C SER A 39 -11.13 10.69 10.17
N ARG A 40 -12.20 10.35 10.89
CA ARG A 40 -12.17 9.53 12.10
C ARG A 40 -13.32 8.54 12.06
N GLY A 41 -13.00 7.25 11.93
CA GLY A 41 -13.96 6.16 12.00
C GLY A 41 -14.00 5.57 13.41
N ILE A 42 -15.20 5.41 13.98
CA ILE A 42 -15.41 4.85 15.32
C ILE A 42 -16.38 3.68 15.23
N HIS A 43 -16.13 2.62 16.01
CA HIS A 43 -16.88 1.35 15.97
C HIS A 43 -16.92 0.75 14.56
N GLN A 44 -15.81 0.81 13.84
CA GLN A 44 -15.66 0.12 12.55
C GLN A 44 -15.70 -1.40 12.75
N PRO A 45 -16.16 -2.16 11.75
CA PRO A 45 -15.99 -3.61 11.72
C PRO A 45 -14.52 -3.98 11.91
N PHE A 46 -14.29 -4.91 12.82
CA PHE A 46 -12.99 -5.51 13.09
C PHE A 46 -13.18 -7.02 13.02
N ARG A 47 -12.36 -7.66 12.18
CA ARG A 47 -12.40 -9.10 11.97
C ARG A 47 -11.08 -9.76 12.34
N VAL A 48 -11.19 -10.97 12.87
CA VAL A 48 -10.05 -11.90 12.96
C VAL A 48 -10.48 -13.27 12.51
N ASP A 49 -9.53 -14.00 11.93
CA ASP A 49 -9.74 -15.32 11.36
C ASP A 49 -9.81 -16.42 12.43
N ASP A 50 -9.05 -16.30 13.51
CA ASP A 50 -9.19 -17.20 14.66
C ASP A 50 -9.15 -16.45 16.00
N SER A 51 -10.31 -16.32 16.61
CA SER A 51 -10.48 -15.78 17.95
C SER A 51 -10.47 -16.85 19.04
N ASN A 52 -10.59 -18.13 18.69
CA ASN A 52 -10.63 -19.23 19.65
C ASN A 52 -9.21 -19.71 19.99
N ILE A 53 -8.53 -18.90 20.80
CA ILE A 53 -7.14 -19.08 21.20
C ILE A 53 -7.02 -19.33 22.71
N VAL A 54 -5.87 -19.83 23.15
CA VAL A 54 -5.42 -19.71 24.54
C VAL A 54 -5.20 -18.23 24.82
N LEU A 55 -5.77 -17.71 25.91
CA LEU A 55 -5.62 -16.31 26.28
C LEU A 55 -4.34 -16.04 27.09
N PRO A 56 -3.68 -14.90 26.87
CA PRO A 56 -2.54 -14.50 27.68
C PRO A 56 -2.96 -13.93 29.04
N GLN A 57 -1.98 -13.83 29.93
CA GLN A 57 -2.06 -12.99 31.12
C GLN A 57 -1.21 -11.73 30.91
N LYS A 58 -1.73 -10.58 31.35
CA LYS A 58 -0.97 -9.33 31.34
C LYS A 58 -0.04 -9.27 32.55
N THR A 59 1.26 -9.23 32.30
CA THR A 59 2.32 -9.16 33.32
C THR A 59 3.09 -7.84 33.22
N SER A 60 4.08 -7.64 34.08
CA SER A 60 5.01 -6.49 33.98
C SER A 60 5.89 -6.53 32.73
N LEU A 61 6.12 -7.71 32.14
CA LEU A 61 6.90 -7.87 30.90
C LEU A 61 6.06 -7.62 29.65
N GLY A 62 4.74 -7.75 29.75
CA GLY A 62 3.81 -7.71 28.61
C GLY A 62 2.78 -8.83 28.66
N TYR A 63 2.19 -9.15 27.52
CA TYR A 63 1.26 -10.27 27.38
C TYR A 63 2.03 -11.60 27.30
N LEU A 64 1.85 -12.43 28.31
CA LEU A 64 2.53 -13.71 28.47
C LEU A 64 1.53 -14.85 28.36
N TRP A 65 1.79 -15.80 27.48
CA TRP A 65 1.00 -17.01 27.38
C TRP A 65 1.47 -18.08 28.37
N PRO A 66 0.58 -18.98 28.80
CA PRO A 66 0.97 -20.21 29.49
C PRO A 66 1.96 -21.03 28.65
N THR A 67 2.69 -21.94 29.30
CA THR A 67 3.56 -22.88 28.59
C THR A 67 2.77 -23.59 27.48
N PRO A 68 3.30 -23.68 26.24
CA PRO A 68 2.60 -24.29 25.12
C PRO A 68 2.09 -25.69 25.49
N GLY A 69 0.82 -25.97 25.20
CA GLY A 69 0.14 -27.22 25.54
C GLY A 69 -0.49 -27.29 26.94
N THR A 70 -0.25 -26.30 27.82
CA THR A 70 -0.88 -26.26 29.16
C THR A 70 -2.14 -25.39 29.22
N GLY A 71 -2.27 -24.42 28.32
CA GLY A 71 -3.42 -23.53 28.24
C GLY A 71 -4.62 -24.17 27.55
N GLN A 72 -5.83 -23.71 27.88
CA GLN A 72 -7.06 -24.08 27.20
C GLN A 72 -7.56 -22.95 26.32
N LYS A 73 -8.05 -23.30 25.12
CA LYS A 73 -8.80 -22.36 24.27
C LYS A 73 -10.05 -21.87 24.99
N ILE A 74 -10.54 -20.69 24.60
CA ILE A 74 -11.80 -20.12 25.11
C ILE A 74 -12.96 -21.12 25.02
N ASN A 75 -13.09 -21.81 23.89
CA ASN A 75 -14.03 -22.90 23.74
C ASN A 75 -13.30 -24.16 23.24
N PRO A 76 -13.04 -25.15 24.11
CA PRO A 76 -12.32 -26.37 23.75
C PRO A 76 -13.13 -27.29 22.81
N ASN A 77 -14.44 -27.09 22.69
CA ASN A 77 -15.32 -27.93 21.85
C ASN A 77 -15.37 -27.47 20.39
N VAL A 78 -14.72 -26.35 20.06
CA VAL A 78 -14.76 -25.71 18.75
C VAL A 78 -13.35 -25.56 18.21
N GLY A 79 -13.18 -25.72 16.89
CA GLY A 79 -11.94 -25.41 16.19
C GLY A 79 -11.73 -23.91 16.01
N ARG A 80 -11.38 -23.50 14.78
CA ARG A 80 -11.29 -22.09 14.38
C ARG A 80 -12.62 -21.35 14.59
N MET A 81 -12.56 -20.15 15.16
CA MET A 81 -13.71 -19.26 15.34
C MET A 81 -13.42 -17.86 14.79
N ASP A 82 -14.01 -17.51 13.66
CA ASP A 82 -13.89 -16.15 13.12
C ASP A 82 -14.63 -15.17 14.04
N LEU A 83 -14.06 -13.98 14.25
CA LEU A 83 -14.69 -12.90 15.01
C LEU A 83 -15.11 -11.78 14.08
N LEU A 84 -16.31 -11.25 14.30
CA LEU A 84 -16.73 -9.94 13.83
C LEU A 84 -17.21 -9.10 15.02
N ALA A 85 -16.58 -7.95 15.24
CA ALA A 85 -16.98 -6.98 16.26
C ALA A 85 -16.90 -5.55 15.73
N TRP A 86 -17.56 -4.59 16.39
CA TRP A 86 -17.60 -3.17 16.01
C TRP A 86 -16.74 -2.33 16.96
N ARG A 87 -15.46 -2.67 17.00
CA ARG A 87 -14.43 -2.08 17.88
C ARG A 87 -13.24 -1.49 17.14
N GLY A 88 -13.31 -1.46 15.81
CA GLY A 88 -12.30 -0.88 14.96
C GLY A 88 -12.30 0.65 15.05
N ASP A 89 -11.10 1.23 15.02
CA ASP A 89 -10.89 2.66 14.99
C ASP A 89 -9.99 3.03 13.82
N SER A 90 -10.35 4.08 13.08
CA SER A 90 -9.50 4.63 12.01
C SER A 90 -9.31 6.14 12.15
N TYR A 91 -8.16 6.62 11.70
CA TYR A 91 -7.73 8.02 11.71
C TYR A 91 -7.02 8.29 10.38
N TYR A 92 -7.47 9.29 9.65
CA TYR A 92 -6.79 9.73 8.44
C TYR A 92 -6.61 11.25 8.48
N HIS A 93 -5.41 11.70 8.13
CA HIS A 93 -5.14 13.11 7.90
C HIS A 93 -4.23 13.24 6.69
N ALA A 94 -4.58 14.12 5.77
CA ALA A 94 -3.78 14.37 4.59
C ALA A 94 -3.81 15.84 4.17
N LEU A 95 -2.66 16.28 3.66
CA LEU A 95 -2.49 17.52 2.92
C LEU A 95 -2.34 17.17 1.45
N GLN A 96 -3.19 17.76 0.62
CA GLN A 96 -3.28 17.54 -0.81
C GLN A 96 -2.94 18.83 -1.53
N PHE A 97 -2.14 18.72 -2.57
CA PHE A 97 -1.76 19.79 -3.47
C PHE A 97 -2.12 19.37 -4.88
N GLN A 98 -2.76 20.27 -5.62
CA GLN A 98 -2.98 20.08 -7.05
C GLN A 98 -2.62 21.37 -7.78
N LEU A 99 -1.90 21.24 -8.88
CA LEU A 99 -1.64 22.31 -9.83
C LEU A 99 -2.07 21.83 -11.22
N LYS A 100 -2.79 22.67 -11.95
CA LYS A 100 -3.17 22.44 -13.34
C LYS A 100 -2.79 23.67 -14.14
N ASP A 101 -2.11 23.48 -15.25
CA ASP A 101 -1.59 24.57 -16.06
C ASP A 101 -1.78 24.28 -17.55
N LYS A 102 -2.39 25.24 -18.28
CA LYS A 102 -2.30 25.26 -19.73
C LYS A 102 -1.10 26.12 -20.14
N LEU A 103 -0.05 25.42 -20.54
CA LEU A 103 1.20 25.99 -20.98
C LEU A 103 1.13 26.40 -22.47
N PRO A 104 2.03 27.30 -22.92
CA PRO A 104 2.13 27.64 -24.33
C PRO A 104 2.42 26.43 -25.23
N TYR A 105 2.15 26.57 -26.53
CA TYR A 105 2.45 25.56 -27.56
C TYR A 105 1.75 24.21 -27.39
N GLY A 106 0.50 24.24 -26.89
CA GLY A 106 -0.37 23.05 -26.84
C GLY A 106 -0.03 22.08 -25.70
N MET A 107 0.60 22.57 -24.63
CA MET A 107 0.97 21.76 -23.48
C MET A 107 -0.04 21.93 -22.33
N ASP A 108 -0.47 20.82 -21.74
CA ASP A 108 -1.25 20.79 -20.49
C ASP A 108 -0.50 19.97 -19.45
N ALA A 109 -0.35 20.53 -18.25
CA ALA A 109 0.32 19.88 -17.13
C ALA A 109 -0.62 19.80 -15.92
N GLN A 110 -0.62 18.66 -15.25
CA GLN A 110 -1.29 18.46 -13.98
C GLN A 110 -0.35 17.78 -12.99
N VAL A 111 -0.16 18.38 -11.84
CA VAL A 111 0.58 17.82 -10.71
C VAL A 111 -0.39 17.60 -9.57
N SER A 112 -0.44 16.40 -9.01
CA SER A 112 -1.21 16.08 -7.81
C SER A 112 -0.29 15.40 -6.80
N TYR A 113 -0.24 15.93 -5.58
CA TYR A 113 0.59 15.42 -4.51
C TYR A 113 -0.22 15.30 -3.23
N THR A 114 -0.16 14.14 -2.58
CA THR A 114 -0.79 13.88 -1.29
C THR A 114 0.29 13.48 -0.29
N PHE A 115 0.34 14.20 0.82
CA PHE A 115 1.08 13.81 2.01
C PHE A 115 0.07 13.48 3.11
N GLY A 116 0.02 12.24 3.57
CA GLY A 116 -0.98 11.83 4.53
C GLY A 116 -0.56 10.67 5.41
N LYS A 117 -1.39 10.39 6.41
CA LYS A 117 -1.21 9.26 7.29
C LYS A 117 -2.55 8.65 7.64
N SER A 118 -2.67 7.36 7.41
CA SER A 118 -3.78 6.50 7.82
C SER A 118 -3.32 5.59 8.95
N ILE A 119 -4.00 5.64 10.09
CA ILE A 119 -3.78 4.79 11.25
C ILE A 119 -5.10 4.07 11.54
N ASP A 120 -5.04 2.78 11.81
CA ASP A 120 -6.20 2.03 12.26
C ASP A 120 -5.82 0.95 13.28
N THR A 121 -6.83 0.28 13.81
CA THR A 121 -6.68 -0.91 14.67
C THR A 121 -6.89 -2.22 13.92
N GLY A 122 -6.97 -2.17 12.60
CA GLY A 122 -7.31 -3.26 11.69
C GLY A 122 -7.78 -2.66 10.37
N SER A 123 -7.19 -3.09 9.26
CA SER A 123 -7.46 -2.50 7.94
C SER A 123 -8.53 -3.25 7.15
N ALA A 124 -9.02 -4.37 7.68
CA ALA A 124 -9.90 -5.28 6.96
C ALA A 124 -11.33 -5.26 7.51
N THR A 125 -12.33 -5.32 6.61
CA THR A 125 -13.77 -5.23 6.98
C THR A 125 -14.55 -6.49 6.61
N ILE A 126 -14.10 -7.21 5.58
CA ILE A 126 -14.76 -8.42 5.06
C ILE A 126 -14.09 -9.71 5.58
N ALA A 127 -12.76 -9.75 5.59
CA ALA A 127 -11.92 -10.84 6.10
C ALA A 127 -10.91 -10.30 7.12
N GLY A 128 -10.16 -11.14 7.85
CA GLY A 128 -9.07 -10.68 8.72
C GLY A 128 -7.85 -10.15 7.94
N ASP A 129 -7.71 -10.52 6.67
CA ASP A 129 -6.55 -10.35 5.80
C ASP A 129 -6.89 -9.81 4.40
N GLN A 130 -7.67 -8.74 4.35
CA GLN A 130 -8.15 -8.19 3.07
C GLN A 130 -7.02 -7.66 2.15
N PHE A 131 -5.84 -7.38 2.69
CA PHE A 131 -4.66 -6.95 1.91
C PHE A 131 -3.56 -8.00 2.02
N GLU A 132 -2.72 -8.12 0.98
CA GLU A 132 -1.62 -9.11 0.95
C GLU A 132 -0.64 -8.97 2.12
N ASN A 133 -0.45 -7.74 2.62
CA ASN A 133 0.42 -7.44 3.76
C ASN A 133 -0.27 -7.56 5.12
N SER A 134 -1.59 -7.85 5.15
CA SER A 134 -2.35 -7.96 6.39
C SER A 134 -1.83 -9.09 7.29
N VAL A 135 -2.24 -9.00 8.55
CA VAL A 135 -2.14 -10.07 9.53
C VAL A 135 -3.57 -10.44 9.90
N SER A 136 -3.95 -11.67 9.62
CA SER A 136 -5.32 -12.22 9.68
C SER A 136 -5.90 -12.32 11.09
N SER A 137 -5.07 -12.61 12.09
CA SER A 137 -5.50 -12.86 13.47
C SER A 137 -4.87 -11.90 14.49
N LEU A 138 -5.13 -10.60 14.31
CA LEU A 138 -4.66 -9.55 15.23
C LEU A 138 -5.20 -9.73 16.67
N PRO A 139 -4.46 -9.30 17.71
CA PRO A 139 -4.91 -9.33 19.10
C PRO A 139 -6.27 -8.64 19.34
N TRP A 140 -7.36 -9.42 19.36
CA TRP A 140 -8.73 -8.90 19.50
C TRP A 140 -9.12 -8.54 20.94
N PHE A 141 -8.34 -9.03 21.91
CA PHE A 141 -8.55 -8.82 23.35
C PHE A 141 -7.96 -7.49 23.86
N ASP A 142 -7.06 -6.84 23.11
CA ASP A 142 -6.56 -5.50 23.41
C ASP A 142 -6.28 -4.71 22.12
N MET A 143 -7.23 -3.85 21.73
CA MET A 143 -7.15 -3.04 20.52
C MET A 143 -6.00 -2.02 20.52
N ARG A 144 -5.38 -1.73 21.68
CA ARG A 144 -4.22 -0.83 21.75
C ARG A 144 -3.00 -1.43 21.07
N LEU A 145 -2.87 -2.76 21.09
CA LEU A 145 -1.79 -3.49 20.42
C LEU A 145 -1.89 -3.36 18.89
N ASN A 146 -3.11 -3.17 18.38
CA ASN A 146 -3.37 -3.13 16.96
C ASN A 146 -3.25 -1.71 16.38
N ARG A 147 -3.09 -0.67 17.19
CA ARG A 147 -3.05 0.70 16.67
C ARG A 147 -1.76 0.95 15.89
N ALA A 148 -1.87 1.02 14.57
CA ALA A 148 -0.73 1.06 13.67
C ALA A 148 -1.09 1.75 12.34
N PRO A 149 -0.11 2.07 11.48
CA PRO A 149 -0.41 2.47 10.11
C PRO A 149 -1.34 1.45 9.44
N SER A 150 -2.30 1.94 8.65
CA SER A 150 -3.17 1.07 7.84
C SER A 150 -2.37 0.26 6.82
N ASP A 151 -2.85 -0.91 6.43
CA ASP A 151 -2.22 -1.77 5.42
C ASP A 151 -2.04 -1.06 4.06
N PHE A 152 -2.90 -0.09 3.76
CA PHE A 152 -2.87 0.75 2.55
C PHE A 152 -2.30 2.16 2.79
N ASN A 153 -1.58 2.39 3.90
CA ASN A 153 -1.01 3.70 4.21
C ASN A 153 0.18 4.03 3.28
N LEU A 154 -0.05 4.90 2.30
CA LEU A 154 1.01 5.53 1.51
C LEU A 154 1.22 6.96 1.99
N ALA A 155 2.38 7.23 2.61
CA ALA A 155 2.65 8.50 3.26
C ALA A 155 2.82 9.66 2.26
N HIS A 156 3.51 9.39 1.15
CA HIS A 156 3.67 10.32 0.05
C HIS A 156 3.18 9.68 -1.24
N ASN A 157 2.37 10.41 -2.01
CA ASN A 157 1.92 9.99 -3.33
C ASN A 157 1.94 11.20 -4.27
N LEU A 158 2.74 11.11 -5.34
CA LEU A 158 2.92 12.12 -6.37
C LEU A 158 2.48 11.53 -7.71
N SER A 159 1.62 12.25 -8.41
CA SER A 159 1.23 11.97 -9.79
C SER A 159 1.41 13.23 -10.63
N VAL A 160 2.11 13.10 -11.75
CA VAL A 160 2.32 14.17 -12.73
C VAL A 160 1.85 13.66 -14.08
N HIS A 161 0.92 14.39 -14.67
CA HIS A 161 0.42 14.15 -16.01
C HIS A 161 0.84 15.34 -16.89
N LEU A 162 1.47 15.04 -18.02
CA LEU A 162 1.85 16.02 -19.03
C LEU A 162 1.30 15.56 -20.38
N SER A 163 0.56 16.41 -21.06
CA SER A 163 0.20 16.21 -22.48
C SER A 163 0.71 17.36 -23.32
N TRP A 164 1.15 17.05 -24.53
CA TRP A 164 1.66 18.01 -25.49
C TRP A 164 1.11 17.71 -26.87
N GLU A 165 0.26 18.59 -27.38
CA GLU A 165 -0.11 18.66 -28.78
C GLU A 165 1.03 19.31 -29.56
N ILE A 166 1.81 18.50 -30.26
CA ILE A 166 3.02 18.95 -30.94
C ILE A 166 2.61 19.83 -32.13
N PRO A 167 3.05 21.10 -32.18
CA PRO A 167 2.72 22.00 -33.28
C PRO A 167 3.17 21.43 -34.63
N SER A 168 2.30 21.55 -35.63
CA SER A 168 2.64 21.11 -36.98
C SER A 168 3.67 22.05 -37.60
N ALA A 169 4.73 21.50 -38.19
CA ALA A 169 5.67 22.29 -38.94
C ALA A 169 5.07 22.73 -40.29
N THR A 170 5.26 24.00 -40.65
CA THR A 170 4.75 24.57 -41.89
C THR A 170 5.65 24.21 -43.06
N PHE A 171 5.42 23.04 -43.65
CA PHE A 171 6.08 22.64 -44.91
C PHE A 171 5.22 22.99 -46.13
N SER A 172 5.89 23.35 -47.24
CA SER A 172 5.26 23.63 -48.54
C SER A 172 4.79 22.36 -49.25
N SER A 173 5.43 21.21 -48.99
CA SER A 173 5.04 19.92 -49.57
C SER A 173 4.02 19.18 -48.71
N SER A 174 2.96 18.66 -49.35
CA SER A 174 1.89 17.93 -48.68
C SER A 174 2.35 16.69 -47.89
N PRO A 175 3.30 15.86 -48.39
CA PRO A 175 3.80 14.71 -47.63
C PRO A 175 4.57 15.10 -46.36
N ALA A 176 5.39 16.16 -46.43
CA ALA A 176 6.16 16.63 -45.26
C ALA A 176 5.23 17.23 -44.19
N ARG A 177 4.18 17.93 -44.60
CA ARG A 177 3.15 18.44 -43.69
C ARG A 177 2.36 17.30 -43.03
N TRP A 178 2.02 16.25 -43.78
CA TRP A 178 1.34 15.07 -43.24
C TRP A 178 2.19 14.34 -42.18
N LEU A 179 3.49 14.19 -42.44
CA LEU A 179 4.43 13.52 -41.52
C LEU A 179 4.61 14.28 -40.20
N THR A 180 4.48 15.60 -40.21
CA THR A 180 4.78 16.46 -39.06
C THR A 180 3.57 16.99 -38.31
N SER A 181 2.35 16.66 -38.73
CA SER A 181 1.11 17.14 -38.11
C SER A 181 0.39 16.09 -37.29
N GLY A 182 -0.47 16.48 -36.35
CA GLY A 182 -1.33 15.55 -35.60
C GLY A 182 -0.59 14.67 -34.58
N TRP A 183 0.62 15.07 -34.16
CA TRP A 183 1.34 14.37 -33.10
C TRP A 183 0.90 14.86 -31.73
N GLN A 184 0.70 13.94 -30.80
CA GLN A 184 0.47 14.21 -29.39
C GLN A 184 1.38 13.31 -28.55
N ALA A 185 2.07 13.89 -27.58
CA ALA A 185 2.84 13.15 -26.58
C ALA A 185 2.15 13.25 -25.22
N VAL A 186 2.11 12.15 -24.47
CA VAL A 186 1.59 12.11 -23.10
C VAL A 186 2.63 11.44 -22.22
N GLY A 187 2.93 12.03 -21.07
CA GLY A 187 3.81 11.50 -20.05
C GLY A 187 3.09 11.42 -18.70
N ASN A 188 3.15 10.26 -18.07
CA ASN A 188 2.60 10.02 -16.74
C ASN A 188 3.72 9.59 -15.81
N PHE A 189 4.02 10.40 -14.81
CA PHE A 189 4.99 10.08 -13.78
C PHE A 189 4.26 9.84 -12.46
N GLN A 190 4.57 8.73 -11.79
CA GLN A 190 4.01 8.40 -10.49
C GLN A 190 5.13 8.01 -9.54
N ALA A 191 5.09 8.54 -8.32
CA ALA A 191 6.02 8.19 -7.27
C ALA A 191 5.29 8.11 -5.92
N SER A 192 5.48 7.03 -5.18
CA SER A 192 4.91 6.88 -3.84
C SER A 192 5.88 6.21 -2.88
N THR A 193 5.67 6.41 -1.58
CA THR A 193 6.27 5.53 -0.57
C THR A 193 5.80 4.10 -0.73
N GLY A 194 6.51 3.16 -0.12
CA GLY A 194 6.09 1.76 -0.10
C GLY A 194 4.92 1.52 0.85
N SER A 195 4.25 0.38 0.64
CA SER A 195 3.25 -0.13 1.58
C SER A 195 3.93 -0.54 2.89
N PRO A 196 3.31 -0.28 4.06
CA PRO A 196 3.83 -0.78 5.31
C PRO A 196 3.65 -2.30 5.41
N PHE A 197 4.42 -2.96 6.26
CA PHE A 197 4.25 -4.39 6.53
C PHE A 197 4.71 -4.74 7.94
N THR A 198 4.29 -5.92 8.38
CA THR A 198 4.64 -6.48 9.69
C THR A 198 5.58 -7.65 9.51
N VAL A 199 6.64 -7.66 10.29
CA VAL A 199 7.55 -8.81 10.43
C VAL A 199 7.00 -9.73 11.52
N VAL A 200 7.04 -11.03 11.30
CA VAL A 200 6.42 -12.04 12.19
C VAL A 200 7.41 -13.12 12.59
N LEU A 201 6.98 -13.99 13.50
CA LEU A 201 7.66 -15.25 13.83
C LEU A 201 6.94 -16.41 13.12
N GLY A 202 7.68 -17.45 12.77
CA GLY A 202 7.12 -18.69 12.24
C GLY A 202 6.59 -19.61 13.35
N GLY A 203 5.52 -20.34 13.07
CA GLY A 203 4.90 -21.28 14.00
C GLY A 203 4.10 -20.60 15.11
N ASP A 204 3.98 -21.26 16.28
CA ASP A 204 3.22 -20.77 17.44
C ASP A 204 4.09 -20.76 18.71
N PRO A 205 5.10 -19.89 18.80
CA PRO A 205 5.98 -19.80 19.98
C PRO A 205 5.23 -19.37 21.24
N LEU A 206 4.15 -18.60 21.07
CA LEU A 206 3.24 -18.18 22.14
C LEU A 206 2.43 -19.35 22.71
N GLY A 207 2.14 -20.39 21.92
CA GLY A 207 1.26 -21.48 22.34
C GLY A 207 -0.22 -21.07 22.36
N MET A 208 -0.62 -20.19 21.43
CA MET A 208 -2.01 -19.75 21.24
C MET A 208 -2.94 -20.91 20.88
N SER A 209 -2.40 -22.00 20.33
CA SER A 209 -3.16 -23.09 19.71
C SER A 209 -4.08 -22.59 18.59
N SER A 210 -3.76 -21.45 17.99
CA SER A 210 -4.52 -20.88 16.87
C SER A 210 -4.31 -21.70 15.61
N THR A 211 -5.32 -21.77 14.74
CA THR A 211 -5.13 -22.25 13.36
C THR A 211 -4.38 -21.25 12.48
N ASP A 212 -4.26 -20.02 12.97
CA ASP A 212 -3.61 -18.89 12.32
C ASP A 212 -2.90 -18.07 13.43
N PRO A 213 -1.77 -18.57 13.96
CA PRO A 213 -1.06 -17.92 15.05
C PRO A 213 -0.40 -16.63 14.57
N TYR A 214 -0.28 -15.68 15.48
CA TYR A 214 0.42 -14.42 15.24
C TYR A 214 1.37 -14.15 16.40
N ASP A 215 2.63 -13.93 16.07
CA ASP A 215 3.62 -13.35 16.97
C ASP A 215 4.61 -12.52 16.16
N VAL A 216 5.32 -11.63 16.85
CA VAL A 216 6.27 -10.69 16.28
C VAL A 216 7.57 -10.73 17.08
N PRO A 217 8.72 -10.40 16.46
CA PRO A 217 9.97 -10.28 17.21
C PRO A 217 9.97 -9.03 18.10
N ASN A 218 10.97 -8.96 18.98
CA ASN A 218 11.36 -7.71 19.63
C ASN A 218 12.17 -6.85 18.67
N ARG A 219 11.80 -5.57 18.55
CA ARG A 219 12.50 -4.54 17.80
C ARG A 219 13.56 -3.86 18.67
N LEU A 220 14.83 -3.96 18.26
CA LEU A 220 15.94 -3.32 18.96
C LEU A 220 16.10 -1.86 18.50
N SER A 221 15.88 -0.90 19.40
CA SER A 221 16.07 0.53 19.10
C SER A 221 17.47 1.00 19.53
N GLY A 222 18.33 1.37 18.57
CA GLY A 222 19.64 1.94 18.86
C GLY A 222 20.67 1.77 17.74
N GLY A 223 21.63 2.70 17.63
CA GLY A 223 22.74 2.63 16.67
C GLY A 223 22.30 2.36 15.23
N ALA A 224 22.84 1.30 14.62
CA ALA A 224 22.53 0.88 13.25
C ALA A 224 21.06 0.49 13.01
N CYS A 225 20.29 0.32 14.08
CA CYS A 225 18.87 -0.04 14.08
C CYS A 225 17.94 1.16 14.23
N ALA A 226 18.40 2.39 13.96
CA ALA A 226 17.49 3.52 13.74
C ALA A 226 16.51 3.26 12.58
N SER A 227 16.98 2.59 11.52
CA SER A 227 16.15 1.96 10.49
C SER A 227 16.33 0.45 10.55
N ALA A 228 15.23 -0.30 10.46
CA ALA A 228 15.23 -1.77 10.43
C ALA A 228 15.47 -2.34 9.03
N VAL A 229 15.58 -1.47 8.03
CA VAL A 229 15.64 -1.84 6.62
C VAL A 229 16.86 -1.23 5.92
N ASN A 230 17.28 -1.87 4.82
CA ASN A 230 18.28 -1.41 3.86
C ASN A 230 17.57 -1.13 2.52
N PRO A 231 17.04 0.09 2.29
CA PRO A 231 16.21 0.38 1.12
C PRO A 231 16.86 0.12 -0.24
N GLY A 232 18.20 0.14 -0.31
CA GLY A 232 18.98 -0.10 -1.53
C GLY A 232 19.47 -1.53 -1.73
N ASN A 233 19.21 -2.45 -0.79
CA ASN A 233 19.68 -3.83 -0.88
C ASN A 233 18.50 -4.81 -0.82
N PRO A 234 17.99 -5.29 -1.95
CA PRO A 234 16.86 -6.22 -1.97
C PRO A 234 17.21 -7.60 -1.37
N LEU A 235 18.47 -8.05 -1.46
CA LEU A 235 18.89 -9.35 -0.92
C LEU A 235 19.01 -9.36 0.62
N GLN A 236 19.16 -8.18 1.23
CA GLN A 236 19.25 -8.01 2.67
C GLN A 236 18.38 -6.81 3.08
N TYR A 237 17.13 -6.80 2.63
CA TYR A 237 16.26 -5.65 2.83
C TYR A 237 15.95 -5.44 4.30
N LEU A 238 15.67 -6.50 5.07
CA LEU A 238 15.61 -6.41 6.53
C LEU A 238 17.00 -6.53 7.15
N LYS A 239 17.29 -5.65 8.10
CA LYS A 239 18.46 -5.78 8.97
C LYS A 239 18.13 -6.76 10.09
N LEU A 240 18.43 -8.03 9.91
CA LEU A 240 18.05 -9.10 10.85
C LEU A 240 18.59 -8.86 12.27
N GLN A 241 19.77 -8.24 12.41
CA GLN A 241 20.37 -7.85 13.69
C GLN A 241 19.54 -6.84 14.49
N CYS A 242 18.51 -6.25 13.88
CA CYS A 242 17.62 -5.27 14.51
C CYS A 242 16.36 -5.90 15.11
N PHE A 243 16.29 -7.23 15.08
CA PHE A 243 15.23 -8.05 15.66
C PHE A 243 15.84 -9.07 16.61
N ALA A 244 15.14 -9.34 17.71
CA ALA A 244 15.47 -10.37 18.67
C ALA A 244 14.26 -11.25 18.91
N PHE A 245 14.48 -12.56 19.09
CA PHE A 245 13.42 -13.46 19.50
C PHE A 245 12.98 -13.13 20.94
N PRO A 246 11.67 -13.08 21.25
CA PRO A 246 11.21 -12.83 22.61
C PRO A 246 11.72 -13.85 23.64
N ASN A 247 12.02 -13.38 24.85
CA ASN A 247 12.42 -14.21 25.98
C ASN A 247 11.62 -13.81 27.23
N PRO A 248 10.81 -14.72 27.81
CA PRO A 248 10.53 -16.09 27.35
C PRO A 248 9.83 -16.12 25.98
N SER A 249 9.89 -17.26 25.27
CA SER A 249 9.28 -17.41 23.94
C SER A 249 7.76 -17.22 23.93
N THR A 250 7.12 -17.35 25.10
CA THR A 250 5.68 -17.14 25.29
C THR A 250 5.29 -15.69 25.53
N LEU A 251 6.26 -14.76 25.51
CA LEU A 251 6.03 -13.33 25.63
C LEU A 251 5.80 -12.75 24.24
N LEU A 252 4.67 -12.06 24.04
CA LEU A 252 4.41 -11.31 22.80
C LEU A 252 5.52 -10.30 22.55
N GLY A 253 6.10 -10.33 21.34
CA GLY A 253 7.12 -9.35 20.98
C GLY A 253 6.60 -7.91 20.94
N ASN A 254 7.53 -6.96 20.99
CA ASN A 254 7.22 -5.54 21.07
C ASN A 254 7.10 -4.81 19.71
N LEU A 255 7.33 -5.51 18.59
CA LEU A 255 7.19 -4.91 17.27
C LEU A 255 5.72 -4.60 17.00
N HIS A 256 5.43 -3.37 16.58
CA HIS A 256 4.06 -2.98 16.26
C HIS A 256 3.72 -3.40 14.83
N ARG A 257 2.43 -3.69 14.57
CA ARG A 257 1.92 -3.91 13.20
C ARG A 257 2.34 -2.76 12.29
N ASN A 258 2.70 -3.05 11.04
CA ASN A 258 2.97 -2.07 9.99
C ASN A 258 4.03 -1.02 10.37
N SER A 259 4.96 -1.40 11.25
CA SER A 259 6.03 -0.53 11.73
C SER A 259 7.20 -0.42 10.76
N LEU A 260 7.28 -1.31 9.76
CA LEU A 260 8.24 -1.24 8.66
C LEU A 260 7.56 -0.76 7.38
N ILE A 261 8.30 -0.05 6.53
CA ILE A 261 7.85 0.44 5.24
C ILE A 261 8.63 -0.29 4.15
N GLY A 262 7.93 -0.84 3.16
CA GLY A 262 8.54 -1.49 1.99
C GLY A 262 9.17 -0.50 1.00
N PRO A 263 9.78 -1.00 -0.09
CA PRO A 263 10.31 -0.15 -1.14
C PRO A 263 9.23 0.76 -1.77
N GLY A 264 9.62 1.97 -2.13
CA GLY A 264 8.74 2.90 -2.84
C GLY A 264 8.53 2.52 -4.30
N LEU A 265 7.47 3.08 -4.89
CA LEU A 265 7.13 2.95 -6.30
C LEU A 265 7.62 4.20 -7.04
N VAL A 266 8.27 4.02 -8.19
CA VAL A 266 8.51 5.10 -9.15
C VAL A 266 8.31 4.54 -10.56
N THR A 267 7.36 5.09 -11.31
CA THR A 267 7.12 4.72 -12.71
C THR A 267 6.98 5.96 -13.58
N PHE A 268 7.37 5.81 -14.83
CA PHE A 268 7.20 6.81 -15.87
C PHE A 268 6.68 6.14 -17.13
N ASP A 269 5.46 6.46 -17.52
CA ASP A 269 4.81 5.92 -18.70
C ASP A 269 4.72 7.01 -19.78
N VAL A 270 4.94 6.63 -21.03
CA VAL A 270 4.94 7.56 -22.16
C VAL A 270 4.03 7.02 -23.25
N SER A 271 3.20 7.88 -23.82
CA SER A 271 2.42 7.60 -25.02
C SER A 271 2.76 8.59 -26.12
N LEU A 272 2.91 8.10 -27.33
CA LEU A 272 2.99 8.90 -28.54
C LEU A 272 1.82 8.53 -29.44
N ILE A 273 1.02 9.53 -29.79
CA ILE A 273 -0.18 9.41 -30.61
C ILE A 273 0.03 10.22 -31.88
N LYS A 274 -0.42 9.66 -33.01
CA LYS A 274 -0.42 10.33 -34.30
C LYS A 274 -1.80 10.21 -34.94
N ASP A 275 -2.50 11.32 -35.01
CA ASP A 275 -3.71 11.47 -35.80
C ASP A 275 -3.38 11.72 -37.27
N ASN A 276 -4.06 10.97 -38.15
CA ASN A 276 -3.94 11.05 -39.59
C ASN A 276 -5.31 11.19 -40.21
N TYR A 277 -5.77 12.43 -40.37
CA TYR A 277 -7.01 12.73 -41.08
C TYR A 277 -6.84 12.49 -42.59
N ILE A 278 -7.66 11.60 -43.17
CA ILE A 278 -7.62 11.22 -44.59
C ILE A 278 -8.86 11.76 -45.30
N LYS A 279 -8.77 13.02 -45.74
CA LYS A 279 -9.87 13.74 -46.41
C LYS A 279 -10.35 13.11 -47.72
N ARG A 280 -9.55 12.22 -48.33
CA ARG A 280 -9.96 11.48 -49.54
C ARG A 280 -11.05 10.42 -49.26
N ILE A 281 -11.15 9.95 -48.02
CA ILE A 281 -12.17 8.98 -47.60
C ILE A 281 -13.40 9.72 -47.05
N SER A 282 -13.18 10.63 -46.10
CA SER A 282 -14.21 11.50 -45.51
C SER A 282 -13.51 12.65 -44.77
N ASP A 283 -14.19 13.78 -44.60
CA ASP A 283 -13.69 14.92 -43.81
C ASP A 283 -13.43 14.58 -42.34
N ARG A 284 -14.05 13.51 -41.83
CA ARG A 284 -13.92 13.06 -40.42
C ARG A 284 -13.08 11.79 -40.27
N PHE A 285 -12.71 11.13 -41.37
CA PHE A 285 -11.97 9.87 -41.29
C PHE A 285 -10.56 10.11 -40.74
N ASN A 286 -10.22 9.44 -39.65
CA ASN A 286 -8.92 9.53 -38.98
C ASN A 286 -8.36 8.13 -38.68
N ALA A 287 -7.15 7.87 -39.15
CA ALA A 287 -6.35 6.71 -38.74
C ALA A 287 -5.38 7.11 -37.63
N GLN A 288 -5.73 6.82 -36.39
CA GLN A 288 -4.92 7.15 -35.22
C GLN A 288 -3.95 6.01 -34.91
N PHE A 289 -2.66 6.31 -34.94
CA PHE A 289 -1.61 5.41 -34.50
C PHE A 289 -1.18 5.77 -33.08
N ARG A 290 -0.99 4.76 -32.21
CA ARG A 290 -0.59 4.95 -30.83
C ARG A 290 0.54 3.99 -30.47
N VAL A 291 1.56 4.51 -29.79
CA VAL A 291 2.61 3.73 -29.13
C VAL A 291 2.62 4.11 -27.67
N GLU A 292 2.52 3.12 -26.79
CA GLU A 292 2.55 3.30 -25.34
C GLU A 292 3.71 2.49 -24.76
N ALA A 293 4.51 3.10 -23.90
CA ALA A 293 5.57 2.47 -23.13
C ALA A 293 5.28 2.63 -21.64
N PHE A 294 4.85 1.56 -21.00
CA PHE A 294 4.70 1.47 -19.54
C PHE A 294 6.04 1.16 -18.91
N ASN A 295 6.34 1.76 -17.75
CA ASN A 295 7.65 1.70 -17.10
C ASN A 295 8.76 1.98 -18.12
N SER A 296 8.65 3.12 -18.82
CA SER A 296 9.55 3.50 -19.93
C SER A 296 11.02 3.60 -19.49
N LEU A 297 11.30 3.86 -18.21
CA LEU A 297 12.66 3.84 -17.65
C LEU A 297 13.16 2.44 -17.27
N ASN A 298 12.30 1.42 -17.39
CA ASN A 298 12.56 0.03 -16.98
C ASN A 298 13.08 -0.07 -15.54
N ARG A 299 12.53 0.75 -14.65
CA ARG A 299 12.91 0.76 -13.24
C ARG A 299 12.31 -0.47 -12.55
N ALA A 300 13.13 -1.22 -11.81
CA ALA A 300 12.62 -2.26 -10.92
C ALA A 300 11.90 -1.61 -9.72
N ASN A 301 10.61 -1.91 -9.56
CA ASN A 301 9.83 -1.49 -8.39
C ASN A 301 9.63 -2.70 -7.48
N PHE A 302 10.43 -2.81 -6.44
CA PHE A 302 10.44 -3.95 -5.54
C PHE A 302 9.19 -4.01 -4.65
N ALA A 303 8.67 -5.20 -4.41
CA ALA A 303 7.60 -5.43 -3.44
C ALA A 303 8.14 -5.47 -2.00
N PRO A 304 7.30 -5.24 -0.98
CA PRO A 304 7.66 -5.58 0.39
C PRO A 304 8.02 -7.07 0.51
N PRO A 305 8.91 -7.47 1.44
CA PRO A 305 9.36 -8.86 1.58
C PRO A 305 8.31 -9.74 2.28
N LEU A 306 7.11 -9.87 1.71
CA LEU A 306 5.97 -10.53 2.36
C LEU A 306 6.20 -12.04 2.50
N ASP A 307 6.78 -12.69 1.49
CA ASP A 307 7.10 -14.12 1.52
C ASP A 307 8.25 -14.45 2.48
N HIS A 308 9.07 -13.45 2.80
CA HIS A 308 10.25 -13.57 3.65
C HIS A 308 10.13 -12.71 4.93
N ARG A 309 8.89 -12.44 5.38
CA ARG A 309 8.63 -11.60 6.58
C ARG A 309 8.77 -12.34 7.91
N SER A 310 8.94 -13.66 7.90
CA SER A 310 9.20 -14.48 9.10
C SER A 310 10.69 -14.52 9.40
N ILE A 311 11.13 -13.91 10.50
CA ILE A 311 12.58 -13.78 10.80
C ILE A 311 13.12 -14.97 11.57
N PHE A 312 12.35 -15.46 12.54
CA PHE A 312 12.71 -16.60 13.35
C PHE A 312 11.66 -17.69 13.25
N ASP A 313 12.08 -18.95 13.38
CA ASP A 313 11.18 -20.08 13.59
C ASP A 313 10.65 -20.13 15.04
N GLN A 314 9.84 -21.13 15.36
CA GLN A 314 9.24 -21.30 16.69
C GLN A 314 10.28 -21.56 17.78
N GLN A 315 11.49 -22.00 17.42
CA GLN A 315 12.60 -22.28 18.33
C GLN A 315 13.55 -21.09 18.49
N GLY A 316 13.33 -20.01 17.74
CA GLY A 316 14.16 -18.81 17.76
C GLY A 316 15.37 -18.86 16.83
N ASN A 317 15.47 -19.84 15.93
CA ASN A 317 16.52 -19.85 14.90
C ASN A 317 16.13 -18.93 13.75
N LEU A 318 17.12 -18.29 13.12
CA LEU A 318 16.89 -17.47 11.94
C LEU A 318 16.39 -18.32 10.76
N VAL A 319 15.32 -17.87 10.11
CA VAL A 319 14.79 -18.52 8.91
C VAL A 319 15.70 -18.22 7.71
N PRO A 320 16.12 -19.22 6.92
CA PRO A 320 16.89 -18.99 5.70
C PRO A 320 16.17 -18.05 4.73
N GLY A 321 16.88 -17.04 4.23
CA GLY A 321 16.31 -16.05 3.32
C GLY A 321 15.44 -14.98 3.98
N ALA A 322 15.30 -14.97 5.31
CA ALA A 322 14.52 -13.96 6.01
C ALA A 322 14.89 -12.53 5.58
N GLY A 323 13.88 -11.75 5.23
CA GLY A 323 14.01 -10.34 4.89
C GLY A 323 14.59 -10.00 3.54
N LEU A 324 14.76 -10.97 2.63
CA LEU A 324 15.04 -10.67 1.22
C LEU A 324 13.76 -10.29 0.47
N ILE A 325 13.92 -9.56 -0.63
CA ILE A 325 12.85 -9.28 -1.59
C ILE A 325 13.10 -10.12 -2.85
N ASP A 326 12.09 -10.87 -3.25
CA ASP A 326 12.04 -11.76 -4.41
C ASP A 326 11.01 -11.31 -5.47
N GLY A 327 10.17 -10.32 -5.14
CA GLY A 327 9.10 -9.82 -6.00
C GLY A 327 9.23 -8.35 -6.42
N THR A 328 8.48 -8.00 -7.46
CA THR A 328 8.27 -6.60 -7.89
C THR A 328 6.78 -6.28 -7.92
N THR A 329 6.42 -5.02 -7.67
CA THR A 329 5.02 -4.54 -7.70
C THR A 329 4.54 -4.20 -9.10
N THR A 330 5.47 -3.94 -10.03
CA THR A 330 5.17 -3.64 -11.42
C THR A 330 6.02 -4.50 -12.34
N PRO A 331 5.51 -4.88 -13.53
CA PRO A 331 6.32 -5.55 -14.53
C PRO A 331 7.48 -4.68 -15.03
N SER A 332 8.40 -5.31 -15.78
CA SER A 332 9.38 -4.61 -16.60
C SER A 332 8.70 -3.78 -17.70
N ARG A 333 9.49 -3.01 -18.44
CA ARG A 333 8.98 -2.17 -19.54
C ARG A 333 8.07 -2.97 -20.48
N GLN A 334 6.86 -2.46 -20.71
CA GLN A 334 5.93 -3.01 -21.70
C GLN A 334 5.66 -1.97 -22.78
N ILE A 335 5.78 -2.38 -24.04
CA ILE A 335 5.49 -1.52 -25.19
C ILE A 335 4.28 -2.08 -25.93
N GLN A 336 3.28 -1.23 -26.15
CA GLN A 336 2.07 -1.56 -26.88
C GLN A 336 1.92 -0.63 -28.08
N VAL A 337 1.40 -1.18 -29.18
CA VAL A 337 1.15 -0.46 -30.41
C VAL A 337 -0.30 -0.69 -30.82
N GLY A 338 -1.01 0.39 -31.17
CA GLY A 338 -2.41 0.35 -31.58
C GLY A 338 -2.68 1.19 -32.81
N LEU A 339 -3.61 0.72 -33.64
CA LEU A 339 -4.20 1.47 -34.74
C LEU A 339 -5.70 1.54 -34.51
N LYS A 340 -6.26 2.76 -34.49
CA LYS A 340 -7.69 2.99 -34.37
C LYS A 340 -8.18 3.75 -35.60
N LEU A 341 -9.22 3.24 -36.25
CA LEU A 341 -9.90 3.92 -37.34
C LEU A 341 -11.16 4.60 -36.79
N LEU A 342 -11.30 5.89 -37.07
CA LEU A 342 -12.44 6.73 -36.71
C LEU A 342 -13.09 7.20 -38.02
N TRP A 343 -14.42 7.11 -38.14
CA TRP A 343 -15.16 7.48 -39.35
C TRP A 343 -16.30 8.46 -39.07
#